data_AF-A0A660CH48-F1
#
_entry.id   AF-A0A660CH48-F1
#
_cell.length_a   1.000
_cell.length_b   1.000
_cell.length_c   1.000
_cell.angle_alpha   90.00
_cell.angle_beta   90.00
_cell.angle_gamma   90.00
#
_symmetry.space_group_name_H-M   'P 1'
#
loop_
_entity.id
_entity.type
_entity.pdbx_description
1 polymer ?
#
loop_
_entity_poly.entity_id
_entity_poly.type
_entity_poly.pdbx_seq_one_letter_code
_entity_poly.pdbx_strand_id
1 'polypeptide(L)'
;MYDAYGATADELAGMYRKARVDTVVFDIADVGSRFYTYIWSMYTGMVAAAKAGAEFVVLDRPNPIGGSAFGPTLDPAFSSGVGLKPIVLQHGMTAGELARLFNDEFLPEDGGKLENLDVVEVEGWKRDRLFAETNLVWTPPSPNMPTPNTALAYPGTCLFEGTVFSEGRGTTNPFEILGAPGVDWKWREALQEQNLPGVVFRETYFVPTFGKFTDEQCGGVQINITDPQAFEPIRTGIALIVTAKRVHPKLFGWREDNFIDKLFGSDRLRTMVDAGAGVDEIVGSWSDDTAQFRRNREKYLIYR
;
A
#
# COMPACT_ATOMS: atom_id res chain seq x y z
N MET A 1 26.38 -1.95 10.73
CA MET A 1 24.99 -1.50 10.56
C MET A 1 25.05 -0.23 9.74
N TYR A 2 24.33 -0.20 8.61
CA TYR A 2 24.19 0.97 7.75
C TYR A 2 22.71 1.37 7.77
N ASP A 3 22.44 2.68 7.74
CA ASP A 3 21.07 3.19 7.60
C ASP A 3 20.76 3.33 6.11
N ALA A 4 19.70 2.65 5.66
CA ALA A 4 19.21 2.72 4.28
C ALA A 4 18.03 3.71 4.14
N TYR A 5 17.55 4.28 5.25
CA TYR A 5 16.43 5.21 5.22
C TYR A 5 16.82 6.52 4.53
N GLY A 6 16.11 6.84 3.43
CA GLY A 6 16.41 8.01 2.62
C GLY A 6 17.70 7.92 1.79
N ALA A 7 18.43 6.80 1.87
CA ALA A 7 19.65 6.60 1.11
C ALA A 7 19.34 6.44 -0.38
N THR A 8 20.11 7.14 -1.21
CA THR A 8 20.10 6.99 -2.66
C THR A 8 20.79 5.69 -3.09
N ALA A 9 20.53 5.24 -4.32
CA ALA A 9 21.20 4.07 -4.87
C ALA A 9 22.74 4.24 -4.93
N ASP A 10 23.24 5.46 -5.14
CA ASP A 10 24.68 5.71 -5.18
C ASP A 10 25.33 5.63 -3.79
N GLU A 11 24.64 6.12 -2.76
CA GLU A 11 25.07 5.98 -1.37
C GLU A 11 25.11 4.50 -0.96
N LEU A 12 24.04 3.74 -1.26
CA LEU A 12 24.01 2.30 -1.00
C LEU A 12 25.10 1.55 -1.77
N ALA A 13 25.33 1.88 -3.04
CA ALA A 13 26.41 1.28 -3.82
C ALA A 13 27.79 1.59 -3.21
N GLY A 14 27.98 2.81 -2.69
CA GLY A 14 29.16 3.19 -1.92
C GLY A 14 29.33 2.36 -0.64
N MET A 15 28.24 2.11 0.10
CA MET A 15 28.24 1.25 1.28
C MET A 15 28.61 -0.20 0.91
N TYR A 16 28.05 -0.74 -0.17
CA TYR A 16 28.36 -2.09 -0.66
C TYR A 16 29.83 -2.24 -1.02
N ARG A 17 30.39 -1.30 -1.79
CA ARG A 17 31.82 -1.31 -2.15
C ARG A 17 32.72 -1.19 -0.92
N LYS A 18 32.41 -0.28 0.01
CA LYS A 18 33.18 -0.07 1.24
C LYS A 18 33.21 -1.33 2.11
N ALA A 19 32.07 -2.01 2.21
CA ALA A 19 31.94 -3.26 2.97
C ALA A 19 32.38 -4.51 2.19
N ARG A 20 32.76 -4.37 0.90
CA ARG A 20 33.11 -5.48 0.01
C ARG A 20 32.00 -6.53 -0.05
N VAL A 21 30.77 -6.07 -0.27
CA VAL A 21 29.59 -6.93 -0.41
C VAL A 21 29.60 -7.57 -1.78
N ASP A 22 29.67 -8.91 -1.81
CA ASP A 22 29.52 -9.70 -3.02
C ASP A 22 28.03 -9.99 -3.32
N THR A 23 27.22 -10.20 -2.27
CA THR A 23 25.80 -10.53 -2.38
C THR A 23 24.97 -9.72 -1.38
N VAL A 24 23.89 -9.10 -1.86
CA VAL A 24 22.88 -8.45 -1.02
C VAL A 24 21.70 -9.39 -0.85
N VAL A 25 21.27 -9.63 0.39
CA VAL A 25 20.09 -10.46 0.70
C VAL A 25 18.96 -9.56 1.19
N PHE A 26 17.80 -9.65 0.55
CA PHE A 26 16.56 -8.99 0.98
C PHE A 26 15.63 -10.00 1.65
N ASP A 27 15.37 -9.82 2.94
CA ASP A 27 14.46 -10.64 3.74
C ASP A 27 13.58 -9.76 4.63
N ILE A 28 12.61 -9.08 4.02
CA ILE A 28 11.69 -8.17 4.71
C ILE A 28 10.26 -8.47 4.28
N ALA A 29 9.35 -8.57 5.25
CA ALA A 29 7.93 -8.75 4.99
C ALA A 29 7.28 -7.43 4.52
N ASP A 30 6.59 -7.50 3.38
CA ASP A 30 5.77 -6.42 2.83
C ASP A 30 4.27 -6.62 3.17
N VAL A 31 3.43 -5.62 2.85
CA VAL A 31 1.97 -5.66 3.10
C VAL A 31 1.10 -5.68 1.83
N GLY A 32 1.70 -5.72 0.63
CA GLY A 32 0.98 -5.84 -0.64
C GLY A 32 0.44 -4.51 -1.20
N SER A 33 0.90 -3.39 -0.66
CA SER A 33 0.51 -2.04 -1.09
C SER A 33 1.70 -1.24 -1.58
N ARG A 34 1.53 -0.55 -2.71
CA ARG A 34 2.55 0.28 -3.36
C ARG A 34 3.17 1.33 -2.44
N PHE A 35 2.39 1.92 -1.53
CA PHE A 35 2.87 2.93 -0.59
C PHE A 35 3.47 2.36 0.70
N TYR A 36 3.66 1.04 0.79
CA TYR A 36 4.49 0.43 1.83
C TYR A 36 5.94 0.36 1.34
N THR A 37 6.85 1.09 1.98
CA THR A 37 8.10 1.52 1.32
C THR A 37 9.19 0.45 1.24
N TYR A 38 9.01 -0.74 1.82
CA TYR A 38 10.05 -1.79 1.79
C TYR A 38 10.31 -2.31 0.38
N ILE A 39 9.30 -2.38 -0.49
CA ILE A 39 9.51 -2.73 -1.90
C ILE A 39 10.36 -1.68 -2.63
N TRP A 40 10.31 -0.42 -2.19
CA TRP A 40 11.13 0.66 -2.74
C TRP A 40 12.54 0.64 -2.17
N SER A 41 12.73 0.31 -0.89
CA SER A 41 14.04 0.00 -0.34
C SER A 41 14.70 -1.17 -1.07
N MET A 42 13.93 -2.22 -1.40
CA MET A 42 14.39 -3.32 -2.25
C MET A 42 14.81 -2.81 -3.62
N TYR A 43 13.95 -2.03 -4.29
CA TYR A 43 14.26 -1.45 -5.61
C TYR A 43 15.56 -0.63 -5.60
N THR A 44 15.71 0.30 -4.66
CA THR A 44 16.92 1.12 -4.53
C THR A 44 18.15 0.25 -4.22
N GLY A 45 18.00 -0.78 -3.37
CA GLY A 45 19.05 -1.76 -3.09
C GLY A 45 19.47 -2.58 -4.30
N MET A 46 18.53 -2.95 -5.17
CA MET A 46 18.79 -3.65 -6.44
C MET A 46 19.55 -2.76 -7.42
N VAL A 47 19.15 -1.48 -7.59
CA VAL A 47 19.87 -0.51 -8.43
C VAL A 47 21.31 -0.32 -7.91
N ALA A 48 21.47 -0.23 -6.59
CA ALA A 48 22.78 -0.13 -5.96
C ALA A 48 23.64 -1.37 -6.18
N ALA A 49 23.05 -2.58 -6.12
CA ALA A 49 23.74 -3.83 -6.37
C ALA A 49 24.23 -3.92 -7.83
N ALA A 50 23.38 -3.57 -8.79
CA ALA A 50 23.76 -3.50 -10.21
C ALA A 50 24.94 -2.55 -10.44
N LYS A 51 24.91 -1.35 -9.84
CA LYS A 51 26.02 -0.38 -9.92
C LYS A 51 27.30 -0.87 -9.22
N ALA A 52 27.17 -1.64 -8.15
CA ALA A 52 28.31 -2.14 -7.38
C ALA A 52 28.93 -3.42 -7.98
N GLY A 53 28.24 -4.08 -8.91
CA GLY A 53 28.62 -5.41 -9.40
C GLY A 53 28.35 -6.51 -8.36
N ALA A 54 27.39 -6.29 -7.46
CA ALA A 54 26.98 -7.25 -6.44
C ALA A 54 25.78 -8.06 -6.92
N GLU A 55 25.70 -9.30 -6.46
CA GLU A 55 24.54 -10.16 -6.65
C GLU A 55 23.39 -9.75 -5.73
N PHE A 56 22.16 -10.14 -6.09
CA PHE A 56 20.98 -9.85 -5.27
C PHE A 56 20.15 -11.12 -5.07
N VAL A 57 19.83 -11.42 -3.82
CA VAL A 57 19.01 -12.57 -3.42
C VAL A 57 17.78 -12.06 -2.67
N VAL A 58 16.60 -12.48 -3.08
CA VAL A 58 15.36 -12.24 -2.33
C VAL A 58 14.94 -13.53 -1.63
N LEU A 59 14.84 -13.50 -0.30
CA LEU A 59 14.16 -14.54 0.46
C LEU A 59 12.67 -14.21 0.42
N ASP A 60 11.95 -14.88 -0.47
CA ASP A 60 10.59 -14.48 -0.78
C ASP A 60 9.64 -14.77 0.40
N ARG A 61 8.54 -14.01 0.47
CA ARG A 61 7.55 -14.11 1.54
C ARG A 61 6.13 -14.00 0.96
N PRO A 62 5.13 -14.67 1.56
CA PRO A 62 3.74 -14.51 1.18
C PRO A 62 3.32 -13.03 1.14
N ASN A 63 2.62 -12.63 0.08
CA ASN A 63 1.91 -11.35 0.10
C ASN A 63 0.71 -11.49 1.06
N PRO A 64 0.63 -10.71 2.16
CA PRO A 64 -0.34 -10.98 3.21
C PRO A 64 -1.80 -10.73 2.79
N ILE A 65 -2.01 -9.97 1.71
CA ILE A 65 -3.33 -9.66 1.15
C ILE A 65 -3.61 -10.44 -0.15
N GLY A 66 -2.83 -11.50 -0.39
CA GLY A 66 -3.01 -12.40 -1.53
C GLY A 66 -2.46 -11.86 -2.86
N GLY A 67 -2.79 -12.56 -3.94
CA GLY A 67 -2.24 -12.34 -5.27
C GLY A 67 -3.11 -11.49 -6.20
N SER A 68 -4.19 -10.88 -5.72
CA SER A 68 -5.08 -10.05 -6.54
C SER A 68 -4.49 -8.65 -6.79
N ALA A 69 -4.37 -8.26 -8.06
CA ALA A 69 -3.95 -6.91 -8.43
C ALA A 69 -5.16 -5.99 -8.63
N PHE A 70 -5.17 -4.81 -8.03
CA PHE A 70 -6.26 -3.83 -8.16
C PHE A 70 -5.78 -2.39 -7.91
N GLY A 71 -6.50 -1.43 -8.49
CA GLY A 71 -6.24 0.00 -8.29
C GLY A 71 -5.45 0.66 -9.43
N PRO A 72 -5.27 1.99 -9.36
CA PRO A 72 -4.58 2.76 -10.40
C PRO A 72 -3.09 2.43 -10.45
N THR A 73 -2.55 2.40 -11.67
CA THR A 73 -1.10 2.41 -11.89
C THR A 73 -0.54 3.79 -11.54
N LEU A 74 0.65 3.83 -10.95
CA LEU A 74 1.34 5.09 -10.68
C LEU A 74 1.72 5.77 -12.00
N ASP A 75 1.26 7.00 -12.20
CA ASP A 75 1.80 7.90 -13.20
C ASP A 75 3.20 8.37 -12.73
N PRO A 76 4.26 8.22 -13.56
CA PRO A 76 5.61 8.67 -13.24
C PRO A 76 5.71 10.14 -12.78
N ALA A 77 4.81 11.03 -13.22
CA ALA A 77 4.76 12.41 -12.74
C ALA A 77 4.46 12.52 -11.24
N PHE A 78 3.80 11.51 -10.67
CA PHE A 78 3.48 11.39 -9.26
C PHE A 78 4.46 10.51 -8.49
N SER A 79 5.57 10.09 -9.10
CA SER A 79 6.63 9.36 -8.41
C SER A 79 7.14 10.10 -7.16
N SER A 80 7.41 9.34 -6.09
CA SER A 80 7.85 9.83 -4.78
C SER A 80 8.36 8.68 -3.89
N GLY A 81 8.77 8.98 -2.65
CA GLY A 81 9.23 7.96 -1.69
C GLY A 81 8.20 6.88 -1.33
N VAL A 82 6.91 7.11 -1.59
CA VAL A 82 5.82 6.12 -1.39
C VAL A 82 5.37 5.44 -2.70
N GLY A 83 6.11 5.63 -3.79
CA GLY A 83 5.78 5.07 -5.09
C GLY A 83 6.80 5.48 -6.14
N LEU A 84 7.74 4.61 -6.53
CA LEU A 84 8.81 4.98 -7.45
C LEU A 84 8.51 4.63 -8.92
N LYS A 85 7.94 3.44 -9.16
CA LYS A 85 7.77 2.85 -10.49
C LYS A 85 6.31 2.50 -10.80
N PRO A 86 5.92 2.46 -12.09
CA PRO A 86 4.53 2.32 -12.52
C PRO A 86 3.97 0.92 -12.27
N ILE A 87 3.64 0.65 -11.01
CA ILE A 87 2.86 -0.52 -10.56
C ILE A 87 1.52 -0.06 -9.99
N VAL A 88 0.53 -0.95 -10.00
CA VAL A 88 -0.79 -0.67 -9.40
C VAL A 88 -0.70 -0.59 -7.88
N LEU A 89 -1.65 0.12 -7.26
CA LEU A 89 -1.69 0.35 -5.82
C LEU A 89 -1.67 -0.95 -5.01
N GLN A 90 -2.60 -1.87 -5.26
CA GLN A 90 -2.56 -3.23 -4.73
C GLN A 90 -1.95 -4.12 -5.80
N HIS A 91 -0.64 -4.34 -5.76
CA HIS A 91 0.10 -5.06 -6.82
C HIS A 91 -0.17 -6.56 -6.82
N GLY A 92 -0.54 -7.14 -5.69
CA GLY A 92 -0.82 -8.57 -5.53
C GLY A 92 0.34 -9.45 -5.96
N MET A 93 1.58 -9.03 -5.70
CA MET A 93 2.80 -9.78 -6.04
C MET A 93 3.63 -9.95 -4.78
N THR A 94 4.40 -11.04 -4.68
CA THR A 94 5.39 -11.18 -3.61
C THR A 94 6.60 -10.26 -3.85
N ALA A 95 7.49 -10.12 -2.86
CA ALA A 95 8.71 -9.34 -3.03
C ALA A 95 9.62 -9.95 -4.12
N GLY A 96 9.70 -11.28 -4.20
CA GLY A 96 10.44 -11.99 -5.23
C GLY A 96 9.89 -11.77 -6.64
N GLU A 97 8.56 -11.86 -6.80
CA GLU A 97 7.89 -11.55 -8.08
C GLU A 97 8.11 -10.07 -8.47
N LEU A 98 8.04 -9.14 -7.52
CA LEU A 98 8.34 -7.72 -7.75
C LEU A 98 9.81 -7.50 -8.13
N ALA A 99 10.75 -8.19 -7.50
CA ALA A 99 12.17 -8.08 -7.85
C ALA A 99 12.43 -8.54 -9.29
N ARG A 100 11.80 -9.63 -9.75
CA ARG A 100 11.88 -10.06 -11.15
C ARG A 100 11.29 -9.00 -12.09
N LEU A 101 10.11 -8.46 -11.77
CA LEU A 101 9.48 -7.39 -12.54
C LEU A 101 10.38 -6.15 -12.61
N PHE A 102 10.92 -5.72 -11.48
CA PHE A 102 11.79 -4.55 -11.39
C PHE A 102 13.09 -4.73 -12.17
N ASN A 103 13.70 -5.91 -12.11
CA ASN A 103 14.95 -6.19 -12.81
C ASN A 103 14.81 -6.12 -14.33
N ASP A 104 13.67 -6.57 -14.85
CA ASP A 104 13.42 -6.60 -16.30
C ASP A 104 12.85 -5.28 -16.83
N GLU A 105 11.90 -4.66 -16.12
CA GLU A 105 11.16 -3.51 -16.67
C GLU A 105 11.76 -2.15 -16.29
N PHE A 106 12.46 -2.03 -15.16
CA PHE A 106 12.80 -0.70 -14.61
C PHE A 106 14.28 -0.52 -14.27
N LEU A 107 14.98 -1.55 -13.79
CA LEU A 107 16.42 -1.47 -13.47
C LEU A 107 17.31 -1.07 -14.67
N PRO A 108 17.06 -1.55 -15.91
CA PRO A 108 17.91 -1.22 -17.04
C PRO A 108 18.05 0.28 -17.30
N GLU A 109 17.03 1.07 -16.96
CA GLU A 109 17.03 2.53 -17.13
C GLU A 109 17.73 3.27 -15.97
N ASP A 110 17.75 2.70 -14.75
CA ASP A 110 18.18 3.41 -13.53
C ASP A 110 19.61 3.05 -13.06
N GLY A 111 20.07 1.82 -13.33
CA GLY A 111 21.39 1.36 -12.85
C GLY A 111 21.99 0.18 -13.60
N GLY A 112 21.32 -0.30 -14.64
CA GLY A 112 21.66 -1.54 -15.33
C GLY A 112 20.90 -2.74 -14.77
N LYS A 113 20.78 -3.79 -15.59
CA LYS A 113 20.14 -5.06 -15.19
C LYS A 113 21.05 -5.81 -14.22
N LEU A 114 20.50 -6.40 -13.16
CA LEU A 114 21.20 -7.39 -12.36
C LEU A 114 21.42 -8.65 -13.20
N GLU A 115 22.69 -9.02 -13.40
CA GLU A 115 23.06 -10.27 -14.07
C GLU A 115 22.67 -11.48 -13.20
N ASN A 116 22.88 -11.37 -11.88
CA ASN A 116 22.59 -12.41 -10.90
C ASN A 116 21.53 -11.92 -9.90
N LEU A 117 20.26 -12.15 -10.23
CA LEU A 117 19.13 -12.04 -9.31
C LEU A 117 18.62 -13.45 -9.02
N ASP A 118 18.65 -13.85 -7.75
CA ASP A 118 18.04 -15.10 -7.27
C ASP A 118 16.83 -14.80 -6.38
N VAL A 119 15.83 -15.69 -6.45
CA VAL A 119 14.63 -15.63 -5.62
C VAL A 119 14.45 -17.00 -4.99
N VAL A 120 14.62 -17.05 -3.66
CA VAL A 120 14.33 -18.24 -2.87
C VAL A 120 12.82 -18.30 -2.64
N GLU A 121 12.16 -19.21 -3.34
CA GLU A 121 10.69 -19.31 -3.40
C GLU A 121 10.07 -19.83 -2.11
N VAL A 122 8.85 -19.39 -1.81
CA VAL A 122 8.04 -19.91 -0.69
C VAL A 122 7.39 -21.23 -1.08
N GLU A 123 7.61 -22.27 -0.29
CA GLU A 123 6.92 -23.55 -0.50
C GLU A 123 5.45 -23.48 -0.08
N GLY A 124 4.56 -23.92 -0.98
CA GLY A 124 3.15 -24.16 -0.67
C GLY A 124 2.25 -22.93 -0.56
N TRP A 125 2.78 -21.71 -0.74
CA TRP A 125 1.94 -20.51 -0.88
C TRP A 125 1.22 -20.51 -2.24
N LYS A 126 -0.01 -19.99 -2.24
CA LYS A 126 -0.86 -19.85 -3.42
C LYS A 126 -1.45 -18.45 -3.44
N ARG A 127 -1.76 -17.95 -4.63
CA ARG A 127 -2.19 -16.56 -4.82
C ARG A 127 -3.56 -16.26 -4.20
N ASP A 128 -4.39 -17.26 -4.01
CA ASP A 128 -5.70 -17.16 -3.36
C ASP A 128 -5.63 -17.17 -1.82
N ARG A 129 -4.44 -17.37 -1.24
CA ARG A 129 -4.26 -17.42 0.22
C ARG A 129 -3.88 -16.07 0.81
N LEU A 130 -4.64 -15.66 1.81
CA LEU A 130 -4.31 -14.54 2.68
C LEU A 130 -3.36 -14.97 3.81
N PHE A 131 -2.73 -14.01 4.49
CA PHE A 131 -1.76 -14.29 5.55
C PHE A 131 -2.32 -15.22 6.64
N ALA A 132 -3.57 -15.00 7.04
CA ALA A 132 -4.23 -15.78 8.09
C ALA A 132 -4.31 -17.29 7.76
N GLU A 133 -4.22 -17.65 6.48
CA GLU A 133 -4.29 -19.04 6.00
C GLU A 133 -2.91 -19.71 5.89
N THR A 134 -1.83 -18.97 6.17
CA THR A 134 -0.45 -19.48 6.05
C THR A 134 0.05 -20.21 7.30
N ASN A 135 -0.63 -20.07 8.44
CA ASN A 135 -0.17 -20.48 9.78
C ASN A 135 1.16 -19.85 10.23
N LEU A 136 1.66 -18.83 9.53
CA LEU A 136 2.85 -18.08 9.94
C LEU A 136 2.52 -17.12 11.08
N VAL A 137 3.50 -16.86 11.93
CA VAL A 137 3.38 -15.86 13.00
C VAL A 137 3.47 -14.46 12.39
N TRP A 138 2.44 -13.65 12.62
CA TRP A 138 2.49 -12.23 12.24
C TRP A 138 3.49 -11.50 13.13
N THR A 139 4.62 -11.11 12.55
CA THR A 139 5.55 -10.16 13.17
C THR A 139 5.24 -8.80 12.57
N PRO A 140 4.72 -7.83 13.35
CA PRO A 140 4.32 -6.52 12.83
C PRO A 140 5.46 -5.89 12.02
N PRO A 141 5.29 -5.66 10.71
CA PRO A 141 6.37 -5.12 9.87
C PRO A 141 6.60 -3.62 10.15
N SER A 142 5.66 -2.94 10.82
CA SER A 142 5.84 -1.59 11.36
C SER A 142 4.92 -1.37 12.56
N PRO A 143 5.17 -0.33 13.40
CA PRO A 143 4.40 -0.11 14.63
C PRO A 143 2.89 0.06 14.42
N ASN A 144 2.48 0.62 13.28
CA ASN A 144 1.06 0.84 12.94
C ASN A 144 0.52 -0.22 11.96
N MET A 145 1.19 -1.36 11.87
CA MET A 145 0.74 -2.53 11.11
C MET A 145 0.63 -3.75 12.06
N PRO A 146 -0.19 -3.66 13.12
CA PRO A 146 -0.17 -4.61 14.23
C PRO A 146 -0.78 -5.97 13.88
N THR A 147 -1.67 -6.05 12.89
CA THR A 147 -2.39 -7.29 12.56
C THR A 147 -2.49 -7.55 11.05
N PRO A 148 -2.75 -8.80 10.62
CA PRO A 148 -3.09 -9.10 9.22
C PRO A 148 -4.33 -8.37 8.71
N ASN A 149 -5.32 -8.10 9.59
CA ASN A 149 -6.50 -7.33 9.21
C ASN A 149 -6.15 -5.88 8.86
N THR A 150 -5.20 -5.30 9.60
CA THR A 150 -4.66 -3.98 9.26
C THR A 150 -4.05 -3.99 7.85
N ALA A 151 -3.30 -5.04 7.49
CA ALA A 151 -2.73 -5.18 6.15
C ALA A 151 -3.82 -5.27 5.07
N LEU A 152 -4.91 -6.01 5.32
CA LEU A 152 -6.06 -6.09 4.40
C LEU A 152 -6.71 -4.74 4.17
N ALA A 153 -6.93 -3.94 5.21
CA ALA A 153 -7.55 -2.62 5.11
C ALA A 153 -6.62 -1.55 4.51
N TYR A 154 -5.31 -1.70 4.68
CA TYR A 154 -4.30 -0.68 4.41
C TYR A 154 -4.32 -0.10 2.98
N PRO A 155 -4.49 -0.88 1.88
CA PRO A 155 -4.53 -0.34 0.52
C PRO A 155 -5.60 0.75 0.31
N GLY A 156 -6.73 0.66 1.01
CA GLY A 156 -7.80 1.66 0.92
C GLY A 156 -7.72 2.74 1.99
N THR A 157 -7.43 2.35 3.22
CA THR A 157 -7.56 3.23 4.39
C THR A 157 -6.35 4.13 4.59
N CYS A 158 -5.16 3.73 4.13
CA CYS A 158 -3.99 4.59 4.14
C CYS A 158 -4.14 5.83 3.23
N LEU A 159 -5.09 5.82 2.28
CA LEU A 159 -5.45 7.02 1.52
C LEU A 159 -5.86 8.19 2.43
N PHE A 160 -6.32 7.93 3.65
CA PHE A 160 -6.64 8.96 4.64
C PHE A 160 -5.41 9.76 5.12
N GLU A 161 -4.18 9.27 4.94
CA GLU A 161 -2.97 10.06 5.15
C GLU A 161 -2.90 11.28 4.21
N GLY A 162 -3.60 11.22 3.07
CA GLY A 162 -3.78 12.34 2.13
C GLY A 162 -4.96 13.26 2.46
N THR A 163 -5.63 13.04 3.59
CA THR A 163 -6.78 13.85 4.07
C THR A 163 -6.48 14.46 5.44
N VAL A 164 -7.34 15.39 5.87
CA VAL A 164 -7.31 15.93 7.25
C VAL A 164 -7.86 14.93 8.29
N PHE A 165 -8.58 13.89 7.88
CA PHE A 165 -9.14 12.89 8.80
C PHE A 165 -8.03 11.98 9.35
N SER A 166 -8.18 11.56 10.60
CA SER A 166 -7.32 10.56 11.23
C SER A 166 -7.54 9.20 10.60
N GLU A 167 -6.43 8.55 10.29
CA GLU A 167 -6.35 7.14 9.89
C GLU A 167 -6.22 6.18 11.08
N GLY A 168 -6.53 6.63 12.30
CA GLY A 168 -6.57 5.78 13.49
C GLY A 168 -5.21 5.53 14.16
N ARG A 169 -4.13 6.13 13.64
CA ARG A 169 -2.86 6.23 14.39
C ARG A 169 -3.11 6.91 15.74
N GLY A 170 -2.39 6.48 16.78
CA GLY A 170 -2.67 6.90 18.17
C GLY A 170 -3.74 6.08 18.87
N THR A 171 -4.31 5.06 18.23
CA THR A 171 -5.27 4.11 18.82
C THR A 171 -4.74 2.68 18.79
N THR A 172 -5.51 1.71 19.28
CA THR A 172 -5.20 0.27 19.21
C THR A 172 -5.52 -0.37 17.86
N ASN A 173 -6.14 0.37 16.93
CA ASN A 173 -6.62 -0.14 15.64
C ASN A 173 -6.31 0.84 14.50
N PRO A 174 -5.03 1.16 14.24
CA PRO A 174 -4.64 2.01 13.13
C PRO A 174 -5.13 1.43 11.81
N PHE A 175 -5.52 2.29 10.87
CA PHE A 175 -6.10 1.96 9.56
C PHE A 175 -7.43 1.18 9.57
N GLU A 176 -7.89 0.72 10.74
CA GLU A 176 -9.19 0.10 10.92
C GLU A 176 -10.19 1.07 11.58
N ILE A 177 -9.72 2.20 12.13
CA ILE A 177 -10.53 3.30 12.64
C ILE A 177 -10.21 4.57 11.86
N LEU A 178 -11.24 5.27 11.38
CA LEU A 178 -11.10 6.53 10.68
C LEU A 178 -12.03 7.58 11.29
N GLY A 179 -11.61 8.84 11.35
CA GLY A 179 -12.45 9.88 11.97
C GLY A 179 -11.81 11.25 12.08
N ALA A 180 -12.59 12.19 12.61
CA ALA A 180 -12.15 13.55 12.92
C ALA A 180 -13.06 14.14 14.01
N PRO A 181 -12.64 15.23 14.68
CA PRO A 181 -13.51 15.99 15.56
C PRO A 181 -14.76 16.47 14.82
N GLY A 182 -15.94 16.35 15.45
CA GLY A 182 -17.22 16.78 14.89
C GLY A 182 -17.88 15.81 13.89
N VAL A 183 -17.24 14.68 13.56
CA VAL A 183 -17.87 13.60 12.78
C VAL A 183 -18.90 12.87 13.65
N ASP A 184 -20.03 12.48 13.06
CA ASP A 184 -21.17 11.82 13.73
C ASP A 184 -21.65 10.56 12.99
N TRP A 185 -22.68 9.90 13.54
CA TRP A 185 -23.30 8.67 13.05
C TRP A 185 -23.68 8.67 11.56
N LYS A 186 -23.89 9.85 10.95
CA LYS A 186 -24.31 9.97 9.54
C LYS A 186 -23.29 9.36 8.58
N TRP A 187 -22.01 9.33 8.95
CA TRP A 187 -21.00 8.71 8.09
C TRP A 187 -21.20 7.20 8.00
N ARG A 188 -21.48 6.54 9.13
CA ARG A 188 -21.79 5.11 9.17
C ARG A 188 -23.05 4.77 8.38
N GLU A 189 -24.12 5.57 8.49
CA GLU A 189 -25.34 5.35 7.71
C GLU A 189 -25.10 5.50 6.20
N ALA A 190 -24.38 6.56 5.79
CA ALA A 190 -24.00 6.76 4.40
C ALA A 190 -23.17 5.61 3.81
N LEU A 191 -22.32 4.99 4.63
CA LEU A 191 -21.53 3.82 4.23
C LEU A 191 -22.38 2.55 4.08
N GLN A 192 -23.40 2.36 4.93
CA GLN A 192 -24.29 1.20 4.82
C GLN A 192 -25.05 1.18 3.49
N GLU A 193 -25.41 2.36 2.96
CA GLU A 193 -26.04 2.49 1.65
C GLU A 193 -25.15 2.00 0.49
N GLN A 194 -23.83 1.89 0.69
CA GLN A 194 -22.89 1.45 -0.35
C GLN A 194 -22.88 -0.07 -0.56
N ASN A 195 -23.42 -0.86 0.38
CA ASN A 195 -23.48 -2.33 0.28
C ASN A 195 -22.13 -2.99 -0.10
N LEU A 196 -21.04 -2.52 0.52
CA LEU A 196 -19.69 -2.99 0.20
C LEU A 196 -19.48 -4.46 0.63
N PRO A 197 -18.80 -5.27 -0.19
CA PRO A 197 -18.62 -6.69 0.10
C PRO A 197 -17.62 -6.92 1.23
N GLY A 198 -17.90 -7.92 2.07
CA GLY A 198 -16.98 -8.42 3.11
C GLY A 198 -16.66 -7.47 4.25
N VAL A 199 -17.42 -6.38 4.42
CA VAL A 199 -17.17 -5.36 5.45
C VAL A 199 -18.45 -4.84 6.10
N VAL A 200 -18.37 -4.57 7.40
CA VAL A 200 -19.39 -3.81 8.14
C VAL A 200 -18.76 -2.65 8.89
N PHE A 201 -19.49 -1.54 8.99
CA PHE A 201 -19.02 -0.33 9.65
C PHE A 201 -19.72 -0.14 10.99
N ARG A 202 -18.94 0.15 12.02
CA ARG A 202 -19.42 0.50 13.36
C ARG A 202 -19.12 1.97 13.64
N GLU A 203 -20.10 2.74 14.09
CA GLU A 203 -19.83 4.07 14.64
C GLU A 203 -18.88 3.93 15.84
N THR A 204 -17.87 4.79 15.92
CA THR A 204 -16.90 4.77 17.01
C THR A 204 -16.45 6.17 17.39
N TYR A 205 -16.09 6.34 18.66
CA TYR A 205 -15.47 7.54 19.20
C TYR A 205 -14.13 7.16 19.80
N PHE A 206 -13.11 7.99 19.60
CA PHE A 206 -11.74 7.69 20.01
C PHE A 206 -10.96 8.98 20.28
N VAL A 207 -9.90 8.87 21.08
CA VAL A 207 -8.95 9.96 21.38
C VAL A 207 -7.56 9.45 21.00
N PRO A 208 -6.95 9.94 19.90
CA PRO A 208 -5.60 9.57 19.51
C PRO A 208 -4.56 10.00 20.56
N THR A 209 -3.59 9.13 20.83
CA THR A 209 -2.44 9.42 21.71
C THR A 209 -1.21 9.98 20.97
N PHE A 210 -1.21 9.91 19.63
CA PHE A 210 -0.24 10.53 18.75
C PHE A 210 -0.84 10.67 17.34
N GLY A 211 -0.21 11.49 16.49
CA GLY A 211 -0.69 11.74 15.13
C GLY A 211 -1.77 12.83 15.09
N LYS A 212 -2.70 12.71 14.13
CA LYS A 212 -3.77 13.70 13.95
C LYS A 212 -4.71 13.73 15.15
N PHE A 213 -5.10 14.94 15.58
CA PHE A 213 -6.06 15.17 16.67
C PHE A 213 -5.63 14.55 18.01
N THR A 214 -4.33 14.60 18.32
CA THR A 214 -3.81 14.11 19.61
C THR A 214 -4.54 14.77 20.78
N ASP A 215 -5.00 13.97 21.74
CA ASP A 215 -5.77 14.37 22.92
C ASP A 215 -7.15 15.03 22.64
N GLU A 216 -7.63 14.96 21.39
CA GLU A 216 -8.93 15.49 20.98
C GLU A 216 -9.92 14.36 20.66
N GLN A 217 -11.18 14.50 21.09
CA GLN A 217 -12.21 13.51 20.83
C GLN A 217 -12.63 13.53 19.35
N CYS A 218 -12.41 12.40 18.68
CA CYS A 218 -12.86 12.14 17.32
C CYS A 218 -14.12 11.29 17.33
N GLY A 219 -15.06 11.60 16.43
CA GLY A 219 -16.08 10.66 15.98
C GLY A 219 -15.67 10.03 14.66
N GLY A 220 -16.28 8.90 14.30
CA GLY A 220 -15.91 8.22 13.06
C GLY A 220 -16.45 6.81 12.93
N VAL A 221 -15.74 6.00 12.16
CA VAL A 221 -16.12 4.62 11.85
C VAL A 221 -14.97 3.66 12.12
N GLN A 222 -15.31 2.51 12.67
CA GLN A 222 -14.46 1.33 12.67
C GLN A 222 -14.89 0.40 11.54
N ILE A 223 -13.90 -0.05 10.78
CA ILE A 223 -14.01 -1.02 9.70
C ILE A 223 -13.86 -2.41 10.32
N ASN A 224 -14.87 -3.26 10.16
CA ASN A 224 -14.79 -4.66 10.57
C ASN A 224 -14.91 -5.53 9.34
N ILE A 225 -13.81 -6.20 8.98
CA ILE A 225 -13.77 -7.14 7.86
C ILE A 225 -14.46 -8.44 8.31
N THR A 226 -15.57 -8.79 7.65
CA THR A 226 -16.38 -9.98 7.96
C THR A 226 -16.12 -11.13 7.01
N ASP A 227 -15.69 -10.83 5.78
CA ASP A 227 -15.25 -11.81 4.79
C ASP A 227 -13.99 -11.26 4.10
N PRO A 228 -12.80 -11.68 4.54
CA PRO A 228 -11.53 -11.24 3.96
C PRO A 228 -11.37 -11.53 2.46
N GLN A 229 -12.01 -12.58 1.95
CA GLN A 229 -11.88 -12.99 0.54
C GLN A 229 -12.80 -12.15 -0.38
N ALA A 230 -13.94 -11.68 0.15
CA ALA A 230 -14.83 -10.77 -0.57
C ALA A 230 -14.48 -9.28 -0.39
N PHE A 231 -13.61 -8.95 0.57
CA PHE A 231 -13.31 -7.56 0.92
C PHE A 231 -12.53 -6.83 -0.19
N GLU A 232 -13.06 -5.68 -0.63
CA GLU A 232 -12.43 -4.82 -1.63
C GLU A 232 -11.84 -3.55 -0.97
N PRO A 233 -10.54 -3.54 -0.59
CA PRO A 233 -10.00 -2.48 0.26
C PRO A 233 -9.98 -1.12 -0.42
N ILE A 234 -9.52 -1.04 -1.67
CA ILE A 234 -9.43 0.24 -2.40
C ILE A 234 -10.83 0.82 -2.64
N ARG A 235 -11.80 0.00 -3.10
CA ARG A 235 -13.20 0.43 -3.25
C ARG A 235 -13.76 0.94 -1.93
N THR A 236 -13.50 0.23 -0.85
CA THR A 236 -13.92 0.64 0.50
C THR A 236 -13.29 1.97 0.91
N GLY A 237 -11.99 2.17 0.66
CA GLY A 237 -11.30 3.44 0.92
C GLY A 237 -11.91 4.62 0.15
N ILE A 238 -12.26 4.41 -1.12
CA ILE A 238 -12.92 5.43 -1.94
C ILE A 238 -14.32 5.73 -1.41
N ALA A 239 -15.11 4.70 -1.07
CA ALA A 239 -16.42 4.88 -0.48
C ALA A 239 -16.36 5.65 0.85
N LEU A 240 -15.36 5.37 1.69
CA LEU A 240 -15.08 6.12 2.92
C LEU A 240 -14.82 7.60 2.63
N ILE A 241 -13.98 7.93 1.64
CA ILE A 241 -13.68 9.30 1.25
C ILE A 241 -14.91 10.02 0.67
N VAL A 242 -15.58 9.41 -0.30
CA VAL A 242 -16.77 9.98 -0.98
C VAL A 242 -17.88 10.26 0.03
N THR A 243 -18.17 9.30 0.91
CA THR A 243 -19.22 9.46 1.91
C THR A 243 -18.85 10.47 3.00
N ALA A 244 -17.59 10.49 3.48
CA ALA A 244 -17.12 11.48 4.44
C ALA A 244 -17.31 12.91 3.91
N LYS A 245 -16.87 13.15 2.67
CA LYS A 245 -17.06 14.44 2.01
C LYS A 245 -18.53 14.81 1.85
N ARG A 246 -19.37 13.85 1.48
CA ARG A 246 -20.82 14.05 1.26
C ARG A 246 -21.55 14.44 2.53
N VAL A 247 -21.31 13.73 3.63
CA VAL A 247 -22.07 13.94 4.88
C VAL A 247 -21.43 14.96 5.83
N HIS A 248 -20.12 15.20 5.71
CA HIS A 248 -19.38 16.18 6.52
C HIS A 248 -18.57 17.17 5.64
N PRO A 249 -19.19 17.89 4.67
CA PRO A 249 -18.48 18.71 3.69
C PRO A 249 -17.72 19.90 4.31
N LYS A 250 -18.09 20.34 5.51
CA LYS A 250 -17.39 21.41 6.25
C LYS A 250 -16.16 20.92 7.01
N LEU A 251 -16.07 19.60 7.25
CA LEU A 251 -14.96 18.98 7.98
C LEU A 251 -13.98 18.30 7.03
N PHE A 252 -14.49 17.76 5.91
CA PHE A 252 -13.65 17.09 4.92
C PHE A 252 -12.68 18.07 4.25
N GLY A 253 -11.45 17.63 4.11
CA GLY A 253 -10.41 18.33 3.37
C GLY A 253 -9.27 17.37 2.99
N TRP A 254 -8.61 17.68 1.89
CA TRP A 254 -7.33 17.07 1.55
C TRP A 254 -6.24 17.65 2.44
N ARG A 255 -5.15 16.89 2.62
CA ARG A 255 -3.93 17.44 3.22
C ARG A 255 -3.40 18.57 2.32
N GLU A 256 -2.81 19.61 2.91
CA GLU A 256 -2.42 20.84 2.19
C GLU A 256 -1.50 20.60 0.98
N ASP A 257 -0.64 19.59 1.07
CA ASP A 257 0.31 19.20 0.01
C ASP A 257 -0.28 18.24 -1.04
N ASN A 258 -1.59 17.94 -0.97
CA ASN A 258 -2.27 16.95 -1.80
C ASN A 258 -1.55 15.60 -1.86
N PHE A 259 -1.03 15.12 -0.72
CA PHE A 259 -0.33 13.83 -0.67
C PHE A 259 -1.17 12.65 -1.12
N ILE A 260 -2.50 12.79 -1.13
CA ILE A 260 -3.40 11.84 -1.77
C ILE A 260 -2.99 11.53 -3.22
N ASP A 261 -2.50 12.52 -3.97
CA ASP A 261 -2.10 12.35 -5.36
C ASP A 261 -0.86 11.45 -5.48
N LYS A 262 0.04 11.50 -4.48
CA LYS A 262 1.22 10.61 -4.38
C LYS A 262 0.84 9.20 -3.95
N LEU A 263 -0.07 9.06 -2.99
CA LEU A 263 -0.58 7.76 -2.53
C LEU A 263 -1.36 7.05 -3.64
N PHE A 264 -2.26 7.78 -4.29
CA PHE A 264 -3.10 7.27 -5.36
C PHE A 264 -2.33 7.08 -6.67
N GLY A 265 -1.26 7.85 -6.86
CA GLY A 265 -0.38 7.79 -8.02
C GLY A 265 -0.89 8.58 -9.22
N SER A 266 -1.83 9.50 -8.99
CA SER A 266 -2.34 10.52 -9.91
C SER A 266 -3.23 11.47 -9.11
N ASP A 267 -3.57 12.64 -9.67
CA ASP A 267 -4.57 13.56 -9.11
C ASP A 267 -6.03 13.10 -9.35
N ARG A 268 -6.23 11.95 -10.00
CA ARG A 268 -7.52 11.45 -10.46
C ARG A 268 -8.53 11.30 -9.32
N LEU A 269 -8.15 10.65 -8.21
CA LEU A 269 -9.07 10.47 -7.08
C LEU A 269 -9.52 11.81 -6.50
N ARG A 270 -8.58 12.72 -6.24
CA ARG A 270 -8.85 14.03 -5.66
C ARG A 270 -9.78 14.84 -6.58
N THR A 271 -9.42 14.96 -7.85
CA THR A 271 -10.17 15.76 -8.83
C THR A 271 -11.56 15.19 -9.10
N MET A 272 -11.73 13.87 -9.17
CA MET A 272 -13.05 13.24 -9.34
C MET A 272 -13.93 13.42 -8.11
N VAL A 273 -13.40 13.22 -6.90
CA VAL A 273 -14.13 13.48 -5.64
C VAL A 273 -14.48 14.97 -5.51
N ASP A 274 -13.64 15.87 -6.00
CA ASP A 274 -13.91 17.31 -6.09
C ASP A 274 -15.00 17.68 -7.09
N ALA A 275 -15.09 16.94 -8.20
CA ALA A 275 -16.18 17.05 -9.17
C ALA A 275 -17.48 16.36 -8.73
N GLY A 276 -17.49 15.64 -7.61
CA GLY A 276 -18.67 14.95 -7.08
C GLY A 276 -18.92 13.56 -7.68
N ALA A 277 -17.90 12.93 -8.26
CA ALA A 277 -17.99 11.58 -8.80
C ALA A 277 -18.36 10.54 -7.72
N GLY A 278 -19.14 9.55 -8.11
CA GLY A 278 -19.50 8.41 -7.25
C GLY A 278 -18.40 7.36 -7.15
N VAL A 279 -18.57 6.39 -6.25
CA VAL A 279 -17.59 5.30 -6.03
C VAL A 279 -17.36 4.49 -7.31
N ASP A 280 -18.42 4.09 -8.01
CA ASP A 280 -18.31 3.28 -9.23
C ASP A 280 -17.65 4.02 -10.39
N GLU A 281 -17.92 5.31 -10.53
CA GLU A 281 -17.32 6.16 -11.55
C GLU A 281 -15.81 6.29 -11.32
N ILE A 282 -15.42 6.56 -10.06
CA ILE A 282 -14.02 6.61 -9.65
C ILE A 282 -13.39 5.24 -9.93
N VAL A 283 -13.93 4.14 -9.40
CA VAL A 283 -13.39 2.78 -9.60
C VAL A 283 -13.26 2.37 -11.06
N GLY A 284 -14.22 2.75 -11.90
CA GLY A 284 -14.19 2.48 -13.34
C GLY A 284 -13.08 3.22 -14.09
N SER A 285 -12.56 4.33 -13.55
CA SER A 285 -11.62 5.21 -14.25
C SER A 285 -10.19 4.66 -14.44
N TRP A 286 -9.86 3.50 -13.87
CA TRP A 286 -8.54 2.84 -14.03
C TRP A 286 -8.66 1.36 -14.41
N SER A 287 -9.82 0.91 -14.91
CA SER A 287 -10.02 -0.48 -15.31
C SER A 287 -8.94 -0.97 -16.29
N ASP A 288 -8.59 -0.11 -17.24
CA ASP A 288 -7.61 -0.39 -18.28
C ASP A 288 -6.19 -0.44 -17.71
N ASP A 289 -5.86 0.46 -16.77
CA ASP A 289 -4.57 0.50 -16.07
C ASP A 289 -4.34 -0.81 -15.30
N THR A 290 -5.34 -1.24 -14.52
CA THR A 290 -5.29 -2.51 -13.78
C THR A 290 -5.20 -3.71 -14.74
N ALA A 291 -5.98 -3.72 -15.82
CA ALA A 291 -5.97 -4.82 -16.78
C ALA A 291 -4.61 -4.93 -17.50
N GLN A 292 -3.99 -3.80 -17.86
CA GLN A 292 -2.66 -3.79 -18.46
C GLN A 292 -1.60 -4.30 -17.49
N PHE A 293 -1.62 -3.84 -16.23
CA PHE A 293 -0.67 -4.34 -15.23
C PHE A 293 -0.83 -5.85 -14.98
N ARG A 294 -2.07 -6.35 -14.90
CA ARG A 294 -2.35 -7.78 -14.74
C ARG A 294 -1.72 -8.62 -15.87
N ARG A 295 -1.83 -8.17 -17.13
CA ARG A 295 -1.15 -8.82 -18.27
C ARG A 295 0.36 -8.74 -18.15
N ASN A 296 0.89 -7.55 -17.84
CA ASN A 296 2.34 -7.34 -17.77
C ASN A 296 3.01 -8.18 -16.69
N ARG A 297 2.35 -8.38 -15.55
CA ARG A 297 2.96 -9.13 -14.44
C ARG A 297 2.97 -10.65 -14.64
N GLU A 298 2.19 -11.20 -15.57
CA GLU A 298 2.07 -12.66 -15.78
C GLU A 298 3.43 -13.34 -16.02
N LYS A 299 4.34 -12.68 -16.74
CA LYS A 299 5.71 -13.16 -17.00
C LYS A 299 6.58 -13.28 -15.74
N TYR A 300 6.18 -12.65 -14.64
CA TYR A 300 6.96 -12.59 -13.39
C TYR A 300 6.36 -13.40 -12.26
N LEU A 301 5.15 -13.92 -12.42
CA LEU A 301 4.49 -14.68 -11.36
C LEU A 301 5.20 -16.03 -11.16
N ILE A 302 5.50 -16.32 -9.90
CA ILE A 302 6.14 -17.57 -9.46
C ILE A 302 5.06 -18.54 -9.01
N TYR A 303 4.08 -18.04 -8.27
CA TYR A 303 3.05 -18.84 -7.62
C TYR A 303 1.77 -18.87 -8.46
N ARG A 304 0.99 -19.94 -8.32
CA ARG A 304 -0.32 -20.10 -8.96
C ARG A 304 -1.46 -19.79 -8.01
#